data_AF-L0L0P7-F1
#
_entry.id   AF-L0L0P7-F1
#
_cell.length_a   1.000
_cell.length_b   1.000
_cell.length_c   1.000
_cell.angle_alpha   90.00
_cell.angle_beta   90.00
_cell.angle_gamma   90.00
#
_symmetry.space_group_name_H-M   'P 1'
#
loop_
_entity.id
_entity.type
_entity.pdbx_description
1 polymer ?
#
loop_
_entity_poly.entity_id
_entity_poly.type
_entity_poly.pdbx_seq_one_letter_code
_entity_poly.pdbx_strand_id
1 'polypeptide(L)'
;MQTNSSLRSILWEIRIIILFYVIGDWLSTAYALPNGQEGNILLSSFITNNGIYGLLLLKLLFVVLLVINFYVLNNCIHEVVPYLKEGLKSSVAILGIVLTVNNILVGLYGWSFLGSMVASLHA
;
A
#
# COMPACT_ATOMS: atom_id res chain seq x y z
N MET A 1 20.39 -4.34 23.60
CA MET A 1 19.16 -3.88 24.29
C MET A 1 17.98 -4.42 23.51
N GLN A 2 17.33 -5.46 24.03
CA GLN A 2 16.16 -6.09 23.41
C GLN A 2 14.94 -5.25 23.80
N THR A 3 14.51 -4.35 22.92
CA THR A 3 13.29 -3.57 23.16
C THR A 3 12.10 -4.49 22.92
N ASN A 4 11.36 -4.82 23.98
CA ASN A 4 10.02 -5.40 23.84
C ASN A 4 9.18 -4.42 23.02
N SER A 5 9.14 -4.63 21.71
CA SER A 5 8.42 -3.77 20.79
C SER A 5 6.93 -4.02 20.97
N SER A 6 6.30 -3.21 21.82
CA SER A 6 4.86 -3.23 22.02
C SER A 6 4.16 -3.06 20.67
N LEU A 7 3.10 -3.82 20.42
CA LEU A 7 2.29 -3.72 19.19
C LEU A 7 1.92 -2.27 18.87
N ARG A 8 1.63 -1.46 19.89
CA ARG A 8 1.36 -0.03 19.74
C ARG A 8 2.52 0.75 19.11
N SER A 9 3.76 0.42 19.47
CA SER A 9 4.96 1.02 18.89
C SER A 9 5.10 0.68 17.41
N ILE A 10 4.86 -0.58 17.03
CA ILE A 10 4.93 -1.03 15.64
C ILE A 10 3.82 -0.34 14.83
N LEU A 11 2.58 -0.32 15.33
CA LEU A 11 1.46 0.37 14.69
C LEU A 11 1.72 1.87 14.50
N TRP A 12 2.34 2.52 15.50
CA TRP A 12 2.72 3.92 15.40
C TRP A 12 3.80 4.14 14.32
N GLU A 13 4.74 3.21 14.20
CA GLU A 13 5.82 3.26 13.21
C GLU A 13 5.28 3.14 11.77
N ILE A 14 4.27 2.30 11.55
CA ILE A 14 3.67 2.06 10.23
C ILE A 14 2.43 2.92 9.95
N ARG A 15 2.13 3.93 10.78
CA ARG A 15 0.91 4.76 10.66
C ARG A 15 0.73 5.40 9.28
N ILE A 16 1.83 5.80 8.63
CA ILE A 16 1.81 6.40 7.29
C ILE A 16 1.40 5.36 6.24
N ILE A 17 1.85 4.11 6.40
CA ILE A 17 1.43 2.99 5.55
C ILE A 17 -0.07 2.76 5.72
N ILE A 18 -0.57 2.69 6.96
CA ILE A 18 -2.00 2.51 7.21
C ILE A 18 -2.81 3.65 6.57
N LEU A 19 -2.34 4.90 6.73
CA LEU A 19 -3.05 6.08 6.23
C LEU A 19 -3.11 6.14 4.70
N PHE A 20 -1.99 5.91 3.99
CA PHE A 20 -1.96 6.03 2.53
C PHE A 20 -2.21 4.70 1.82
N TYR A 21 -1.55 3.63 2.21
CA TYR A 21 -1.67 2.34 1.52
C TYR A 21 -3.01 1.64 1.79
N VAL A 22 -3.58 1.77 2.99
CA VAL A 22 -4.89 1.19 3.31
C VAL A 22 -6.01 2.19 3.07
N ILE A 23 -6.05 3.27 3.85
CA ILE A 23 -7.20 4.17 3.87
C ILE A 23 -7.25 5.02 2.59
N GLY A 24 -6.15 5.72 2.25
CA GLY A 24 -6.08 6.60 1.09
C GLY A 24 -6.35 5.87 -0.21
N ASP A 25 -5.65 4.76 -0.45
CA ASP A 25 -5.82 3.96 -1.66
C ASP A 25 -7.23 3.36 -1.77
N TRP A 26 -7.78 2.84 -0.66
CA TRP A 26 -9.13 2.27 -0.67
C TRP A 26 -10.20 3.34 -0.90
N LEU A 27 -10.12 4.49 -0.23
CA LEU A 27 -11.07 5.59 -0.42
C LEU A 27 -11.01 6.16 -1.85
N SER A 28 -9.80 6.37 -2.37
CA SER A 28 -9.60 6.88 -3.73
C SER A 28 -10.11 5.88 -4.78
N THR A 29 -9.90 4.58 -4.56
CA THR A 29 -10.48 3.53 -5.43
C THR A 29 -12.01 3.50 -5.33
N ALA A 30 -12.57 3.60 -4.12
CA ALA A 30 -14.01 3.63 -3.90
C ALA A 30 -14.69 4.84 -4.54
N TYR A 31 -14.00 5.98 -4.58
CA TYR A 31 -14.46 7.16 -5.28
C TYR A 31 -14.38 7.03 -6.80
N ALA A 32 -13.34 6.36 -7.33
CA ALA A 32 -13.14 6.20 -8.76
C ALA A 32 -14.07 5.14 -9.40
N LEU A 33 -14.45 4.10 -8.65
CA LEU A 33 -15.27 2.97 -9.11
C LEU A 33 -16.63 3.36 -9.73
N PRO A 34 -17.46 4.21 -9.10
CA PRO A 34 -18.74 4.64 -9.68
C PRO A 34 -18.59 5.42 -10.99
N ASN A 35 -17.42 6.02 -11.23
CA ASN A 35 -17.15 6.83 -12.43
C ASN A 35 -16.65 5.98 -13.61
N GLY A 36 -16.55 4.65 -13.45
CA GLY A 36 -16.16 3.73 -14.53
C GLY A 36 -14.70 3.85 -14.99
N GLN A 37 -13.86 4.56 -14.23
CA GLN A 37 -12.48 4.85 -14.56
C GLN A 37 -11.56 4.17 -13.53
N GLU A 38 -11.24 2.89 -13.77
CA GLU A 38 -10.29 2.17 -12.95
C GLU A 38 -8.86 2.50 -13.39
N GLY A 39 -8.14 3.24 -12.54
CA GLY A 39 -6.79 3.72 -12.82
C GLY A 39 -5.68 2.69 -12.74
N ASN A 40 -5.99 1.51 -12.20
CA ASN A 40 -5.03 0.48 -11.85
C ASN A 40 -5.39 -0.83 -12.55
N ILE A 41 -4.71 -1.10 -13.67
CA ILE A 41 -4.88 -2.33 -14.46
C ILE A 41 -4.69 -3.58 -13.58
N LEU A 42 -3.74 -3.56 -12.63
CA LEU A 42 -3.48 -4.69 -11.74
C LEU A 42 -4.59 -4.93 -10.70
N LEU A 43 -5.18 -3.88 -10.13
CA LEU A 43 -6.23 -4.02 -9.12
C LEU A 43 -7.62 -4.20 -9.74
N SER A 44 -7.87 -3.65 -10.93
CA SER A 44 -9.15 -3.79 -11.66
C SER A 44 -9.62 -5.25 -11.77
N SER A 45 -8.67 -6.13 -12.09
CA SER A 45 -8.92 -7.56 -12.28
C SER A 45 -9.34 -8.25 -10.97
N PHE A 46 -8.82 -7.78 -9.84
CA PHE A 46 -9.17 -8.30 -8.51
C PHE A 46 -10.50 -7.70 -8.01
N ILE A 47 -10.74 -6.41 -8.24
CA ILE A 47 -11.97 -5.72 -7.85
C ILE A 47 -13.17 -6.28 -8.62
N THR A 48 -13.01 -6.59 -9.91
CA THR A 48 -14.08 -7.18 -10.74
C THR A 48 -14.59 -8.51 -10.16
N ASN A 49 -13.71 -9.32 -9.58
CA ASN A 49 -14.05 -10.64 -9.05
C ASN A 49 -14.47 -10.62 -7.57
N ASN A 50 -13.84 -9.76 -6.75
CA ASN A 50 -13.97 -9.81 -5.28
C ASN A 50 -14.56 -8.52 -4.68
N GLY A 51 -14.81 -7.50 -5.49
CA GLY A 51 -15.31 -6.19 -5.08
C GLY A 51 -14.30 -5.36 -4.28
N ILE A 52 -14.70 -4.13 -3.96
CA ILE A 52 -13.88 -3.19 -3.16
C ILE A 52 -13.60 -3.71 -1.74
N TYR A 53 -14.50 -4.50 -1.15
CA TYR A 53 -14.30 -5.07 0.17
C TYR A 53 -13.25 -6.19 0.15
N GLY A 54 -13.17 -6.97 -0.93
CA GLY A 54 -12.10 -7.93 -1.14
C GLY A 54 -10.72 -7.25 -1.18
N LEU A 55 -10.63 -6.09 -1.85
CA LEU A 55 -9.41 -5.29 -1.89
C LEU A 55 -9.01 -4.79 -0.49
N LEU A 56 -9.98 -4.32 0.31
CA LEU A 56 -9.73 -3.91 1.69
C LEU A 56 -9.18 -5.07 2.53
N LEU A 57 -9.76 -6.26 2.40
CA LEU A 57 -9.36 -7.45 3.14
C LEU A 57 -7.92 -7.87 2.77
N LEU A 58 -7.57 -7.82 1.48
CA LEU A 58 -6.21 -8.07 1.01
C LEU A 58 -5.19 -7.09 1.63
N LYS A 59 -5.54 -5.80 1.69
CA LYS A 59 -4.69 -4.77 2.31
C LYS A 59 -4.55 -4.97 3.81
N LEU A 60 -5.62 -5.35 4.50
CA LEU A 60 -5.56 -5.67 5.92
C LEU A 60 -4.65 -6.88 6.17
N LEU A 61 -4.77 -7.94 5.35
CA LEU A 61 -3.88 -9.10 5.42
C LEU A 61 -2.42 -8.69 5.22
N PHE A 62 -2.14 -7.83 4.24
CA PHE A 62 -0.81 -7.29 4.01
C PHE A 62 -0.27 -6.52 5.22
N VAL A 63 -1.10 -5.68 5.87
CA VAL A 63 -0.69 -4.98 7.11
C VAL A 63 -0.38 -5.97 8.23
N VAL A 64 -1.16 -7.04 8.40
CA VAL A 64 -0.85 -8.08 9.39
C VAL A 64 0.51 -8.71 9.11
N LEU A 65 0.79 -9.08 7.86
CA LEU A 65 2.10 -9.62 7.47
C LEU A 65 3.24 -8.61 7.73
N LEU A 66 2.99 -7.32 7.51
CA LEU A 66 3.95 -6.26 7.75
C LEU A 66 4.24 -6.09 9.26
N VAL A 67 3.21 -6.16 10.10
CA VAL A 67 3.37 -6.15 11.57
C VAL A 67 4.17 -7.38 12.03
N ILE A 68 3.89 -8.56 11.49
CA ILE A 68 4.65 -9.79 11.80
C ILE A 68 6.12 -9.62 11.38
N ASN A 69 6.39 -9.09 10.19
CA ASN A 69 7.76 -8.83 9.73
C ASN A 69 8.49 -7.85 10.64
N PHE A 70 7.86 -6.75 11.05
CA PHE A 70 8.44 -5.79 11.99
C PHE A 70 8.72 -6.42 13.36
N TYR A 71 7.82 -7.29 13.82
CA TYR A 71 8.01 -8.03 15.06
C TYR A 71 9.22 -8.97 14.98
N VAL A 72 9.35 -9.73 13.89
CA VAL A 72 10.50 -10.63 13.67
C VAL A 72 11.80 -9.81 13.56
N LEU A 73 11.81 -8.75 12.76
CA LEU A 73 12.97 -7.88 12.58
C LEU A 73 13.43 -7.25 13.90
N ASN A 74 12.51 -6.78 14.74
CA ASN A 74 12.86 -6.22 16.05
C ASN A 74 13.50 -7.26 17.00
N ASN A 75 13.31 -8.55 16.77
CA ASN A 75 13.92 -9.64 17.54
C ASN A 75 15.23 -10.17 16.91
N CYS A 76 15.56 -9.77 15.69
CA CYS A 76 16.81 -10.13 15.03
C CYS A 76 17.95 -9.20 15.46
N ILE A 77 19.09 -9.77 15.85
CA ILE A 77 20.30 -9.02 16.20
C ILE A 77 21.26 -9.13 15.00
N HIS A 78 21.04 -8.32 13.98
CA HIS A 78 21.94 -8.24 12.82
C HIS A 78 22.02 -6.79 12.32
N GLU A 79 23.22 -6.35 11.92
CA GLU A 79 23.50 -4.97 11.49
C GLU A 79 22.67 -4.48 10.28
N VAL A 80 22.12 -5.39 9.47
CA VAL A 80 21.32 -5.06 8.28
C VAL A 80 19.85 -4.82 8.59
N VAL A 81 19.36 -5.29 9.74
CA VAL A 81 17.96 -5.16 10.19
C VAL A 81 17.44 -3.73 10.15
N PRO A 82 18.14 -2.70 10.68
CA PRO A 82 17.64 -1.32 10.64
C PRO A 82 17.45 -0.82 9.20
N TYR A 83 18.35 -1.17 8.27
CA TYR A 83 18.25 -0.78 6.86
C TYR A 83 17.07 -1.47 6.17
N LEU A 84 16.88 -2.78 6.39
CA LEU A 84 15.75 -3.53 5.84
C LEU A 84 14.41 -2.99 6.35
N LYS A 85 14.34 -2.66 7.65
CA LYS A 85 13.16 -2.10 8.28
C LYS A 85 12.79 -0.74 7.70
N GLU A 86 13.77 0.16 7.57
CA GLU A 86 13.56 1.49 6.99
C GLU A 86 13.19 1.40 5.50
N GLY A 87 13.87 0.54 4.76
CA GLY A 87 13.60 0.29 3.34
C GLY A 87 12.20 -0.27 3.10
N LEU A 88 11.78 -1.27 3.88
CA LEU A 88 10.43 -1.83 3.81
C LEU A 88 9.38 -0.77 4.16
N LYS A 89 9.62 0.02 5.21
CA LYS A 89 8.71 1.10 5.62
C LYS A 89 8.53 2.14 4.52
N SER A 90 9.65 2.62 4.00
CA SER A 90 9.68 3.69 3.00
C SER A 90 9.10 3.23 1.66
N SER A 91 9.47 2.04 1.18
CA SER A 91 8.94 1.48 -0.08
C SER A 91 7.42 1.33 -0.03
N VAL A 92 6.87 0.76 1.05
CA VAL A 92 5.42 0.58 1.18
C VAL A 92 4.70 1.93 1.33
N ALA A 93 5.28 2.88 2.06
CA ALA A 93 4.71 4.22 2.19
C ALA A 93 4.67 4.96 0.84
N ILE A 94 5.78 4.93 0.09
CA ILE A 94 5.87 5.52 -1.26
C ILE A 94 4.85 4.85 -2.19
N LEU A 95 4.79 3.52 -2.17
CA LEU A 95 3.85 2.77 -3.00
C LEU A 95 2.39 3.14 -2.66
N GLY A 96 2.04 3.25 -1.37
CA GLY A 96 0.72 3.72 -0.94
C GLY A 96 0.39 5.13 -1.42
N ILE A 97 1.35 6.06 -1.36
CA ILE A 97 1.18 7.43 -1.87
C ILE A 97 0.98 7.42 -3.38
N VAL A 98 1.84 6.72 -4.13
CA VAL A 98 1.75 6.64 -5.60
C VAL A 98 0.41 6.06 -6.04
N LEU A 99 -0.05 4.96 -5.42
CA LEU A 99 -1.34 4.37 -5.76
C LEU A 99 -2.50 5.31 -5.44
N THR A 100 -2.49 5.95 -4.27
CA THR A 100 -3.53 6.91 -3.88
C THR A 100 -3.60 8.09 -4.86
N VAL A 101 -2.45 8.69 -5.19
CA VAL A 101 -2.38 9.81 -6.14
C VAL A 101 -2.82 9.37 -7.53
N ASN A 102 -2.40 8.19 -7.99
CA ASN A 102 -2.82 7.64 -9.28
C ASN A 102 -4.34 7.42 -9.34
N ASN A 103 -4.94 6.85 -8.30
CA ASN A 103 -6.40 6.66 -8.25
C ASN A 103 -7.15 7.99 -8.21
N ILE A 104 -6.64 9.01 -7.51
CA ILE A 104 -7.22 10.36 -7.52
C ILE A 104 -7.11 10.99 -8.91
N LEU A 105 -5.94 10.91 -9.55
CA LEU A 105 -5.72 11.44 -10.90
C LEU A 105 -6.69 10.81 -11.91
N VAL A 106 -6.91 9.51 -11.80
CA VAL A 106 -7.85 8.81 -12.66
C VAL A 106 -9.28 9.20 -12.32
N GLY A 107 -9.67 9.22 -11.05
CA GLY A 107 -11.02 9.58 -10.64
C GLY A 107 -11.42 11.02 -10.95
N LEU A 108 -10.46 11.94 -11.04
CA LEU A 108 -10.71 13.36 -11.32
C LEU A 108 -10.49 13.76 -12.79
N TYR A 109 -9.46 13.21 -13.44
CA TYR A 109 -9.01 13.65 -14.77
C TYR A 109 -9.03 12.54 -15.83
N GLY A 110 -9.40 11.31 -15.47
CA GLY A 110 -9.35 10.15 -16.37
C GLY A 110 -7.94 9.78 -16.85
N TRP A 111 -6.89 10.31 -16.21
CA TRP A 111 -5.50 10.10 -16.60
C TRP A 111 -4.77 9.21 -15.59
N SER A 112 -4.22 8.08 -16.09
CA SER A 112 -3.44 7.13 -15.28
C SER A 112 -1.94 7.31 -15.54
N PHE A 113 -1.23 7.84 -14.54
CA PHE A 113 0.24 7.93 -14.59
C PHE A 113 0.86 6.54 -14.73
N LEU A 114 0.40 5.57 -13.95
CA LEU A 114 0.90 4.18 -14.02
C LEU A 114 0.61 3.54 -15.38
N GLY A 115 -0.58 3.79 -15.95
CA GLY A 115 -0.92 3.34 -17.29
C GLY A 115 0.02 3.90 -18.36
N SER A 116 0.39 5.17 -18.25
CA SER A 116 1.33 5.82 -19.18
C SER A 116 2.76 5.25 -19.09
N MET A 117 3.23 4.90 -17.88
CA MET A 117 4.54 4.27 -17.71
C MET A 117 4.57 2.87 -18.31
N VAL A 118 3.52 2.06 -18.09
CA VAL A 118 3.43 0.72 -18.71
C VAL A 118 3.39 0.81 -20.22
N ALA A 119 2.62 1.75 -20.79
CA ALA A 119 2.59 1.99 -22.23
C ALA A 119 3.97 2.35 -22.79
N SER A 120 4.75 3.17 -22.06
CA SER A 120 6.11 3.55 -22.49
C SER A 120 7.15 2.42 -22.42
N LEU A 121 6.91 1.40 -21.59
CA LEU A 121 7.79 0.22 -21.51
C LEU A 121 7.51 -0.80 -22.62
N HIS A 122 6.33 -0.72 -23.24
CA HIS A 122 5.89 -1.60 -24.32
C HIS A 122 5.98 -0.94 -25.72
N ALA A 123 6.44 0.31 -25.78
CA ALA A 123 6.69 1.07 -27.02
C ALA A 123 8.15 0.94 -27.46
#